data_AF-A0A6I7PKA7-F1
#
_entry.id   AF-A0A6I7PKA7-F1
#
_cell.length_a   1.000
_cell.length_b   1.000
_cell.length_c   1.000
_cell.angle_alpha   90.00
_cell.angle_beta   90.00
_cell.angle_gamma   90.00
#
_symmetry.space_group_name_H-M   'P 1'
#
loop_
_entity.id
_entity.type
_entity.pdbx_description
1 polymer ?
#
loop_
_entity_poly.entity_id
_entity_poly.type
_entity_poly.pdbx_seq_one_letter_code
_entity_poly.pdbx_strand_id
1 'polypeptide(L)'
;MSHDPMDMVIGAGPDTEQRDPATASKHKKAAQEAEDAGDRPGAVAQLRKAVAADRSDDEAVFRLAFLLDLLGEEDEAIVLYELLSNRTPAPINALLNLAVLYEDRGDYAGSEKCLKQILDTNPNHLRARLYMKDVLASRDMFIDDEHDRDLAKRNAMLDIPVTDFDLSVRARNCLKKMNIRSLYDLLRVSEAELLAYKNFGESSLIEIKHMLTARGLRLGQRLEDQRRQSRRDIFESLKGSGKEAALNKSVADIDFSVRVRKALQLLGIQTMGDLVARTEAELMGVKNFGATSLVEVRERLTQYGLELREIEY
;
A
#
# COMPACT_ATOMS: atom_id res chain seq x y z
N MET A 1 61.74 2.60 -9.32
CA MET A 1 61.09 3.80 -8.76
C MET A 1 60.26 4.40 -9.90
N SER A 2 59.09 3.83 -10.22
CA SER A 2 57.79 4.15 -9.60
C SER A 2 57.47 5.65 -9.66
N HIS A 3 56.82 6.06 -10.73
CA HIS A 3 55.88 7.16 -10.65
C HIS A 3 54.69 6.83 -11.53
N ASP A 4 53.64 6.38 -10.87
CA ASP A 4 52.27 6.53 -11.34
C ASP A 4 51.79 7.91 -10.90
N PRO A 5 51.09 8.64 -11.76
CA PRO A 5 50.01 9.49 -11.30
C PRO A 5 48.76 9.21 -12.12
N MET A 6 47.79 8.59 -11.46
CA MET A 6 46.37 8.86 -11.73
C MET A 6 46.14 10.37 -11.69
N ASP A 7 45.65 10.96 -12.79
CA ASP A 7 44.59 11.97 -12.71
C ASP A 7 43.92 12.26 -14.07
N MET A 8 42.59 12.13 -14.05
CA MET A 8 41.57 12.78 -14.89
C MET A 8 41.71 12.79 -16.42
N VAL A 9 40.88 11.95 -17.06
CA VAL A 9 39.91 12.47 -18.05
C VAL A 9 38.53 11.96 -17.66
N ILE A 10 37.80 12.81 -16.94
CA ILE A 10 36.35 12.76 -16.79
C ILE A 10 35.76 13.21 -18.15
N GLY A 11 34.86 12.41 -18.72
CA GLY A 11 33.91 12.88 -19.72
C GLY A 11 33.96 12.19 -21.08
N ALA A 12 33.43 10.97 -21.17
CA ALA A 12 32.79 10.48 -22.38
C ALA A 12 31.43 9.89 -21.96
N GLY A 13 30.34 10.55 -22.38
CA GLY A 13 28.97 10.12 -22.08
C GLY A 13 28.61 8.78 -22.74
N PRO A 14 27.46 8.17 -22.36
CA PRO A 14 27.08 6.82 -22.78
C PRO A 14 26.45 6.73 -24.19
N ASP A 15 26.76 7.65 -25.12
CA ASP A 15 26.12 7.71 -26.44
C ASP A 15 27.15 7.80 -27.59
N THR A 16 27.87 6.71 -27.83
CA THR A 16 28.36 6.42 -29.18
C THR A 16 27.64 5.17 -29.68
N GLU A 17 26.33 5.30 -29.91
CA GLU A 17 25.57 4.30 -30.64
C GLU A 17 26.21 4.10 -32.02
N GLN A 18 26.60 2.86 -32.32
CA GLN A 18 26.99 2.44 -33.66
C GLN A 18 25.76 2.67 -34.56
N ARG A 19 25.83 3.72 -35.38
CA ARG A 19 24.74 4.19 -36.23
C ARG A 19 25.18 4.12 -37.69
N ASP A 20 24.88 3.00 -38.32
CA ASP A 20 25.01 2.79 -39.75
C ASP A 20 23.62 2.56 -40.38
N PRO A 21 22.89 3.65 -40.68
CA PRO A 21 21.51 3.57 -41.17
C PRO A 21 21.44 2.97 -42.58
N ALA A 22 22.52 3.08 -43.37
CA ALA A 22 22.57 2.50 -44.71
C ALA A 22 22.63 0.97 -44.66
N THR A 23 23.47 0.44 -43.77
CA THR A 23 23.56 -1.00 -43.53
C THR A 23 22.27 -1.52 -42.87
N ALA A 24 21.70 -0.78 -41.92
CA ALA A 24 20.42 -1.13 -41.30
C ALA A 24 19.29 -1.22 -42.33
N SER A 25 19.15 -0.21 -43.20
CA SER A 25 18.13 -0.18 -44.27
C SER A 25 18.26 -1.36 -45.25
N LYS A 26 19.50 -1.72 -45.63
CA LYS A 26 19.76 -2.89 -46.48
C LYS A 26 19.26 -4.18 -45.84
N HIS A 27 19.55 -4.37 -44.55
CA HIS A 27 19.12 -5.56 -43.81
C HIS A 27 17.60 -5.57 -43.56
N LYS A 28 16.95 -4.42 -43.32
CA LYS A 28 15.49 -4.33 -43.25
C LYS A 28 14.81 -4.78 -44.54
N LYS A 29 15.33 -4.34 -45.69
CA LYS A 29 14.78 -4.76 -46.99
C LYS A 29 14.92 -6.28 -47.19
N ALA A 30 16.09 -6.84 -46.86
CA ALA A 30 16.31 -8.28 -46.93
C ALA A 30 15.40 -9.05 -45.95
N ALA A 31 15.11 -8.48 -44.78
CA ALA A 31 14.16 -9.06 -43.84
C ALA A 31 12.74 -9.07 -44.42
N GLN A 32 12.28 -7.97 -45.01
CA GLN A 32 10.97 -7.90 -45.65
C GLN A 32 10.82 -8.94 -46.77
N GLU A 33 11.84 -9.11 -47.61
CA GLU A 33 11.85 -10.13 -48.67
C GLU A 33 11.75 -11.55 -48.09
N ALA A 34 12.41 -11.82 -46.95
CA ALA A 34 12.32 -13.10 -46.26
C ALA A 34 10.93 -13.32 -45.63
N GLU A 35 10.32 -12.28 -45.06
CA GLU A 35 8.96 -12.34 -44.53
C GLU A 35 7.91 -12.60 -45.63
N ASP A 36 8.05 -11.93 -46.77
CA ASP A 36 7.17 -12.12 -47.94
C ASP A 36 7.29 -13.55 -48.50
N ALA A 37 8.48 -14.16 -48.37
CA ALA A 37 8.72 -15.57 -48.69
C ALA A 37 8.24 -16.55 -47.60
N GLY A 38 7.74 -16.06 -46.46
CA GLY A 38 7.31 -16.87 -45.31
C GLY A 38 8.46 -17.39 -44.43
N ASP A 39 9.71 -17.00 -44.71
CA ASP A 39 10.89 -17.37 -43.95
C ASP A 39 11.08 -16.44 -42.74
N ARG A 40 10.29 -16.70 -41.69
CA ARG A 40 10.35 -15.94 -40.42
C ARG A 40 11.72 -16.02 -39.73
N PRO A 41 12.38 -17.19 -39.62
CA PRO A 41 13.73 -17.26 -39.06
C PRO A 41 14.76 -16.46 -39.86
N GLY A 42 14.69 -16.50 -41.19
CA GLY A 42 15.54 -15.70 -42.07
C GLY A 42 15.32 -14.20 -41.89
N ALA A 43 14.07 -13.77 -41.74
CA ALA A 43 13.73 -12.38 -41.46
C ALA A 43 14.30 -11.90 -40.11
N VAL A 44 14.16 -12.69 -39.04
CA VAL A 44 14.76 -12.39 -37.72
C VAL A 44 16.28 -12.27 -37.82
N ALA A 45 16.94 -13.16 -38.56
CA ALA A 45 18.40 -13.11 -38.73
C ALA A 45 18.86 -11.81 -39.45
N GLN A 46 18.07 -11.30 -40.40
CA GLN A 46 18.34 -10.01 -41.05
C GLN A 46 18.02 -8.83 -40.13
N LEU A 47 16.91 -8.87 -39.39
CA LEU A 47 16.54 -7.81 -38.45
C LEU A 47 17.52 -7.68 -37.28
N ARG A 48 18.06 -8.78 -36.74
CA ARG A 48 19.13 -8.73 -35.73
C ARG A 48 20.36 -7.99 -36.26
N LYS A 49 20.72 -8.18 -37.54
CA LYS A 49 21.81 -7.43 -38.19
C LYS A 49 21.44 -5.96 -38.40
N ALA A 50 20.18 -5.67 -38.74
CA ALA A 50 19.71 -4.30 -38.88
C ALA A 50 19.80 -3.53 -37.54
N VAL A 51 19.28 -4.12 -36.46
CA VAL A 51 19.31 -3.53 -35.12
C VAL A 51 20.74 -3.43 -34.57
N ALA A 52 21.62 -4.38 -34.90
CA ALA A 52 23.04 -4.28 -34.55
C ALA A 52 23.76 -3.13 -35.28
N ALA A 53 23.33 -2.78 -36.50
CA ALA A 53 23.89 -1.69 -37.28
C ALA A 53 23.32 -0.32 -36.89
N ASP A 54 22.06 -0.24 -36.48
CA ASP A 54 21.43 0.97 -35.96
C ASP A 54 20.39 0.63 -34.88
N ARG A 55 20.77 0.85 -33.61
CA ARG A 55 19.88 0.65 -32.45
C ARG A 55 18.84 1.75 -32.26
N SER A 56 18.96 2.86 -33.00
CA SER A 56 18.00 3.98 -32.96
C SER A 56 16.82 3.79 -33.92
N ASP A 57 16.87 2.77 -34.80
CA ASP A 57 15.78 2.46 -35.72
C ASP A 57 14.64 1.71 -34.98
N ASP A 58 13.73 2.49 -34.39
CA ASP A 58 12.60 1.97 -33.63
C ASP A 58 11.68 1.03 -34.45
N GLU A 59 11.59 1.22 -35.76
CA GLU A 59 10.80 0.35 -36.64
C GLU A 59 11.46 -1.02 -36.79
N ALA A 60 12.78 -1.07 -36.97
CA ALA A 60 13.53 -2.32 -37.03
C ALA A 60 13.48 -3.07 -35.69
N VAL A 61 13.65 -2.34 -34.58
CA VAL A 61 13.57 -2.89 -33.22
C VAL A 61 12.17 -3.46 -32.97
N PHE A 62 11.12 -2.71 -33.29
CA PHE A 62 9.74 -3.16 -33.11
C PHE A 62 9.43 -4.39 -33.96
N ARG A 63 9.87 -4.39 -35.23
CA ARG A 63 9.63 -5.53 -36.13
C ARG A 63 10.35 -6.79 -35.66
N LEU A 64 11.59 -6.65 -35.18
CA LEU A 64 12.35 -7.75 -34.61
C LEU A 64 11.64 -8.33 -33.38
N ALA A 65 11.26 -7.47 -32.42
CA ALA A 65 10.54 -7.88 -31.21
C ALA A 65 9.25 -8.64 -31.55
N PHE A 66 8.47 -8.14 -32.52
CA PHE A 66 7.24 -8.77 -32.98
C PHE A 66 7.46 -10.16 -33.60
N LEU A 67 8.50 -10.34 -34.41
CA LEU A 67 8.80 -11.65 -34.99
C LEU A 67 9.36 -12.65 -33.97
N LEU A 68 10.13 -12.16 -32.99
CA LEU A 68 10.66 -13.01 -31.91
C LEU A 68 9.52 -13.53 -31.03
N ASP A 69 8.57 -12.66 -30.66
CA ASP A 69 7.34 -13.02 -29.96
C ASP A 69 6.56 -14.12 -30.73
N LEU A 70 6.34 -13.94 -32.03
CA LEU A 70 5.70 -14.95 -32.89
C LEU A 70 6.43 -16.31 -32.95
N LEU A 71 7.75 -16.32 -32.72
CA LEU A 71 8.57 -17.54 -32.70
C LEU A 71 8.73 -18.13 -31.29
N GLY A 72 8.17 -17.48 -30.26
CA GLY A 72 8.28 -17.88 -28.86
C GLY A 72 9.62 -17.50 -28.21
N GLU A 73 10.43 -16.66 -28.84
CA GLU A 73 11.69 -16.13 -28.28
C GLU A 73 11.40 -14.91 -27.39
N GLU A 74 10.59 -15.11 -26.36
CA GLU A 74 10.01 -14.06 -25.52
C GLU A 74 11.05 -13.24 -24.74
N ASP A 75 12.14 -13.86 -24.28
CA ASP A 75 13.17 -13.16 -23.49
C ASP A 75 13.82 -12.02 -24.28
N GLU A 76 14.19 -12.27 -25.54
CA GLU A 76 14.75 -11.25 -26.42
C GLU A 76 13.67 -10.24 -26.85
N ALA A 77 12.44 -10.70 -27.09
CA ALA A 77 11.33 -9.81 -27.44
C ALA A 77 11.03 -8.78 -26.34
N ILE A 78 10.98 -9.20 -25.07
CA ILE A 78 10.76 -8.31 -23.92
C ILE A 78 11.85 -7.25 -23.83
N VAL A 79 13.14 -7.64 -23.94
CA VAL A 79 14.26 -6.68 -23.89
C VAL A 79 14.13 -5.60 -24.97
N LEU A 80 13.72 -5.98 -26.18
CA LEU A 80 13.53 -5.03 -27.28
C LEU A 80 12.30 -4.14 -27.08
N TYR A 81 11.20 -4.68 -26.55
CA TYR A 81 10.03 -3.86 -26.22
C TYR A 81 10.29 -2.92 -25.02
N GLU A 82 11.04 -3.34 -24.02
CA GLU A 82 11.51 -2.50 -22.91
C GLU A 82 12.37 -1.35 -23.44
N LEU A 83 13.28 -1.62 -24.39
CA LEU A 83 14.03 -0.56 -25.07
C LEU A 83 13.09 0.47 -25.73
N LEU A 84 12.06 0.03 -26.43
CA LEU A 84 11.07 0.91 -27.06
C LEU A 84 10.19 1.67 -26.05
N SER A 85 9.90 1.06 -24.90
CA SER A 85 9.12 1.70 -23.83
C SER A 85 9.81 2.94 -23.24
N ASN A 86 11.13 3.02 -23.36
CA ASN A 86 11.93 4.15 -22.90
C ASN A 86 12.03 5.28 -23.93
N ARG A 87 11.47 5.12 -25.14
CA ARG A 87 11.42 6.18 -26.14
C ARG A 87 10.40 7.25 -25.76
N THR A 88 10.62 8.47 -26.22
CA THR A 88 9.73 9.62 -25.97
C THR A 88 9.25 10.22 -27.30
N PRO A 89 7.97 10.01 -27.70
CA PRO A 89 6.94 9.21 -27.03
C PRO A 89 7.12 7.70 -27.22
N ALA A 90 6.75 6.91 -26.22
CA ALA A 90 6.81 5.46 -26.30
C ALA A 90 5.78 4.93 -27.30
N PRO A 91 6.13 4.00 -28.21
CA PRO A 91 5.19 3.44 -29.16
C PRO A 91 4.09 2.65 -28.45
N ILE A 92 2.82 3.04 -28.63
CA ILE A 92 1.66 2.41 -27.98
C ILE A 92 1.59 0.90 -28.26
N ASN A 93 1.89 0.49 -29.51
CA ASN A 93 1.87 -0.92 -29.88
C ASN A 93 2.96 -1.73 -29.15
N ALA A 94 4.14 -1.14 -28.92
CA ALA A 94 5.20 -1.78 -28.15
C ALA A 94 4.78 -1.96 -26.69
N LEU A 95 4.17 -0.93 -26.10
CA LEU A 95 3.65 -0.99 -24.73
C LEU A 95 2.51 -2.02 -24.58
N LEU A 96 1.62 -2.16 -25.57
CA LEU A 96 0.58 -3.18 -25.55
C LEU A 96 1.16 -4.60 -25.62
N ASN A 97 2.08 -4.84 -26.55
CA ASN A 97 2.69 -6.16 -26.70
C ASN A 97 3.52 -6.52 -25.46
N LEU A 98 4.27 -5.55 -24.90
CA LEU A 98 5.00 -5.73 -23.65
C LEU A 98 4.07 -6.04 -22.47
N ALA A 99 2.92 -5.37 -22.37
CA ALA A 99 1.95 -5.62 -21.32
C ALA A 99 1.38 -7.05 -21.36
N VAL A 100 1.12 -7.57 -22.56
CA VAL A 100 0.66 -8.95 -22.75
C VAL A 100 1.76 -9.94 -22.34
N LEU A 101 3.00 -9.73 -22.79
CA LEU A 101 4.13 -10.60 -22.42
C LEU A 101 4.41 -10.61 -20.91
N TYR A 102 4.27 -9.47 -20.23
CA TYR A 102 4.37 -9.42 -18.78
C TYR A 102 3.21 -10.16 -18.09
N GLU A 103 1.99 -10.04 -18.59
CA GLU A 103 0.83 -10.77 -18.07
C GLU A 103 1.01 -12.29 -18.19
N ASP A 104 1.48 -12.77 -19.35
CA ASP A 104 1.75 -14.18 -19.61
C ASP A 104 2.83 -14.76 -18.67
N ARG A 105 3.79 -13.92 -18.25
CA ARG A 105 4.80 -14.26 -17.23
C ARG A 105 4.33 -14.13 -15.78
N GLY A 106 3.11 -13.62 -15.57
CA GLY A 106 2.57 -13.31 -14.24
C GLY A 106 3.16 -12.04 -13.60
N ASP A 107 3.91 -11.23 -14.35
CA ASP A 107 4.35 -9.91 -13.90
C ASP A 107 3.25 -8.85 -14.13
N TYR A 108 2.21 -8.93 -13.29
CA TYR A 108 1.09 -7.99 -13.36
C TYR A 108 1.51 -6.54 -13.09
N ALA A 109 2.57 -6.31 -12.32
CA ALA A 109 3.06 -4.97 -12.01
C ALA A 109 3.74 -4.31 -13.23
N GLY A 110 4.57 -5.07 -13.96
CA GLY A 110 5.15 -4.65 -15.22
C GLY A 110 4.09 -4.35 -16.28
N SER A 111 3.08 -5.22 -16.39
CA SER A 111 1.94 -5.03 -17.31
C SER A 111 1.14 -3.77 -17.01
N GLU A 112 0.74 -3.57 -15.74
CA GLU A 112 -0.01 -2.39 -15.29
C GLU A 112 0.75 -1.09 -15.59
N LYS A 113 2.07 -1.07 -15.37
CA LYS A 113 2.92 0.09 -15.67
C LYS A 113 2.85 0.48 -17.15
N CYS A 114 2.95 -0.49 -18.06
CA CYS A 114 2.89 -0.26 -19.50
C CYS A 114 1.50 0.26 -19.93
N LEU A 115 0.44 -0.37 -19.43
CA LEU A 115 -0.94 0.02 -19.73
C LEU A 115 -1.28 1.41 -19.20
N LYS A 116 -0.75 1.76 -18.02
CA LYS A 116 -0.93 3.10 -17.44
C LYS A 116 -0.27 4.18 -18.30
N GLN A 117 0.93 3.96 -18.82
CA GLN A 117 1.58 4.90 -19.74
C GLN A 117 0.72 5.17 -21.00
N ILE A 118 0.06 4.15 -21.53
CA ILE A 118 -0.88 4.32 -22.65
C ILE A 118 -2.10 5.14 -22.21
N LEU A 119 -2.71 4.82 -21.07
CA LEU A 119 -3.94 5.48 -20.62
C LEU A 119 -3.71 6.92 -20.13
N ASP A 120 -2.51 7.25 -19.65
CA ASP A 120 -2.13 8.61 -19.27
C ASP A 120 -2.10 9.54 -20.51
N THR A 121 -1.72 9.01 -21.67
CA THR A 121 -1.67 9.77 -22.94
C THR A 121 -2.95 9.65 -23.75
N ASN A 122 -3.60 8.49 -23.72
CA ASN A 122 -4.87 8.20 -24.39
C ASN A 122 -5.84 7.46 -23.45
N PRO A 123 -6.61 8.20 -22.63
CA PRO A 123 -7.54 7.60 -21.65
C PRO A 123 -8.63 6.72 -22.26
N ASN A 124 -8.97 6.91 -23.54
CA ASN A 124 -10.02 6.18 -24.23
C ASN A 124 -9.50 5.01 -25.08
N HIS A 125 -8.24 4.62 -24.92
CA HIS A 125 -7.66 3.51 -25.67
C HIS A 125 -8.34 2.17 -25.29
N LEU A 126 -9.20 1.67 -26.17
CA LEU A 126 -10.07 0.51 -25.89
C LEU A 126 -9.30 -0.73 -25.42
N ARG A 127 -8.26 -1.16 -26.14
CA ARG A 127 -7.48 -2.37 -25.78
C ARG A 127 -6.77 -2.22 -24.44
N ALA A 128 -6.02 -1.13 -24.25
CA ALA A 128 -5.34 -0.84 -22.98
C ALA A 128 -6.29 -0.85 -21.78
N ARG A 129 -7.52 -0.33 -21.92
CA ARG A 129 -8.51 -0.35 -20.85
C ARG A 129 -9.07 -1.74 -20.55
N LEU A 130 -9.22 -2.59 -21.58
CA LEU A 130 -9.61 -3.99 -21.42
C LEU A 130 -8.50 -4.77 -20.72
N TYR A 131 -7.27 -4.71 -21.23
CA TYR A 131 -6.11 -5.37 -20.62
C TYR A 131 -5.86 -4.88 -19.19
N MET A 132 -6.05 -3.57 -18.91
CA MET A 132 -5.94 -3.05 -17.55
C MET A 132 -6.95 -3.70 -16.60
N LYS A 133 -8.19 -3.92 -17.06
CA LYS A 133 -9.20 -4.58 -16.25
C LYS A 133 -8.83 -6.04 -15.97
N ASP A 134 -8.32 -6.75 -16.98
CA ASP A 134 -7.93 -8.15 -16.86
C ASP A 134 -6.71 -8.30 -15.92
N VAL A 135 -5.70 -7.44 -16.07
CA VAL A 135 -4.51 -7.39 -15.19
C VAL A 135 -4.90 -7.07 -13.74
N LEU A 136 -5.79 -6.10 -13.51
CA LEU A 136 -6.26 -5.77 -12.16
C LEU A 136 -7.04 -6.93 -11.53
N ALA A 137 -7.91 -7.59 -12.30
CA ALA A 137 -8.65 -8.76 -11.82
C ALA A 137 -7.71 -9.93 -11.48
N SER A 138 -6.71 -10.19 -12.33
CA SER A 138 -5.70 -11.22 -12.11
C SER A 138 -4.86 -10.89 -10.86
N ARG A 139 -4.39 -9.65 -10.71
CA ARG A 139 -3.65 -9.21 -9.52
C ARG A 139 -4.46 -9.38 -8.23
N ASP A 140 -5.73 -8.99 -8.26
CA ASP A 140 -6.61 -9.05 -7.09
C ASP A 140 -6.94 -10.50 -6.69
N MET A 141 -7.01 -11.46 -7.65
CA MET A 141 -7.16 -12.89 -7.35
C MET A 141 -5.94 -13.50 -6.64
N PHE A 142 -4.72 -13.03 -6.91
CA PHE A 142 -3.52 -13.50 -6.18
C PHE A 142 -3.38 -12.88 -4.79
N ILE A 143 -3.99 -11.71 -4.56
CA ILE A 143 -3.94 -11.03 -3.26
C ILE A 143 -4.92 -11.66 -2.25
N ASP A 144 -6.02 -12.26 -2.71
CA ASP A 144 -7.06 -12.85 -1.85
C ASP A 144 -6.51 -14.03 -1.01
N ASP A 145 -5.81 -14.97 -1.62
CA ASP A 145 -5.41 -16.24 -0.98
C ASP A 145 -4.36 -16.10 0.12
N GLU A 146 -3.43 -15.14 0.02
CA GLU A 146 -2.39 -14.93 1.03
C GLU A 146 -2.86 -13.99 2.14
N HIS A 147 -3.57 -12.92 1.78
CA HIS A 147 -4.12 -11.98 2.75
C HIS A 147 -5.20 -12.64 3.61
N ASP A 148 -6.08 -13.45 3.03
CA ASP A 148 -7.11 -14.16 3.78
C ASP A 148 -6.52 -15.24 4.68
N ARG A 149 -5.45 -15.92 4.25
CA ARG A 149 -4.74 -16.87 5.12
C ARG A 149 -4.07 -16.17 6.28
N ASP A 150 -3.44 -15.02 6.07
CA ASP A 150 -2.78 -14.28 7.14
C ASP A 150 -3.78 -13.59 8.06
N LEU A 151 -4.90 -13.11 7.53
CA LEU A 151 -6.04 -12.62 8.31
C LEU A 151 -6.67 -13.75 9.13
N ALA A 152 -6.85 -14.94 8.54
CA ALA A 152 -7.36 -16.11 9.23
C ALA A 152 -6.41 -16.60 10.33
N LYS A 153 -5.09 -16.67 10.06
CA LYS A 153 -4.07 -17.00 11.07
C LYS A 153 -4.08 -15.97 12.20
N ARG A 154 -4.16 -14.68 11.86
CA ARG A 154 -4.21 -13.59 12.84
C ARG A 154 -5.48 -13.66 13.68
N ASN A 155 -6.64 -13.90 13.07
CA ASN A 155 -7.90 -14.05 13.77
C ASN A 155 -7.89 -15.30 14.67
N ALA A 156 -7.39 -16.44 14.18
CA ALA A 156 -7.23 -17.65 14.99
C ALA A 156 -6.29 -17.44 16.19
N MET A 157 -5.23 -16.64 16.03
CA MET A 157 -4.34 -16.27 17.13
C MET A 157 -5.03 -15.41 18.19
N LEU A 158 -5.97 -14.54 17.80
CA LEU A 158 -6.73 -13.72 18.74
C LEU A 158 -7.74 -14.54 19.57
N ASP A 159 -8.19 -15.68 19.05
CA ASP A 159 -9.12 -16.58 19.75
C ASP A 159 -8.43 -17.49 20.78
N ILE A 160 -7.09 -17.50 20.82
CA ILE A 160 -6.33 -18.30 21.80
C ILE A 160 -6.72 -17.87 23.22
N PRO A 161 -7.10 -18.81 24.10
CA PRO A 161 -7.51 -18.50 25.45
C PRO A 161 -6.33 -18.02 26.29
N VAL A 162 -6.57 -17.07 27.19
CA VAL A 162 -5.52 -16.50 28.05
C VAL A 162 -4.90 -17.52 29.01
N THR A 163 -5.54 -18.68 29.17
CA THR A 163 -5.06 -19.81 29.99
C THR A 163 -3.91 -20.58 29.37
N ASP A 164 -3.75 -20.50 28.05
CA ASP A 164 -2.73 -21.25 27.30
C ASP A 164 -1.37 -20.54 27.33
N PHE A 165 -1.32 -19.35 27.94
CA PHE A 165 -0.08 -18.60 28.12
C PHE A 165 0.52 -18.83 29.50
N ASP A 166 1.85 -18.79 29.57
CA ASP A 166 2.66 -18.89 30.79
C ASP A 166 2.56 -17.62 31.65
N LEU A 167 1.36 -17.38 32.18
CA LEU A 167 1.06 -16.32 33.12
C LEU A 167 1.03 -16.86 34.55
N SER A 168 1.45 -16.02 35.52
CA SER A 168 1.37 -16.39 36.93
C SER A 168 -0.07 -16.76 37.32
N VAL A 169 -0.20 -17.62 38.34
CA VAL A 169 -1.50 -18.01 38.92
C VAL A 169 -2.32 -16.77 39.32
N ARG A 170 -1.65 -15.72 39.79
CA ARG A 170 -2.27 -14.43 40.14
C ARG A 170 -2.84 -13.73 38.90
N ALA A 171 -2.05 -13.56 37.84
CA ALA A 171 -2.50 -12.94 36.60
C ALA A 171 -3.70 -13.68 36.00
N ARG A 172 -3.63 -15.01 35.89
CA ARG A 172 -4.73 -15.85 35.39
C ARG A 172 -6.01 -15.73 36.21
N ASN A 173 -5.89 -15.74 37.54
CA ASN A 173 -7.04 -15.60 38.43
C ASN A 173 -7.69 -14.21 38.33
N CYS A 174 -6.89 -13.15 38.16
CA CYS A 174 -7.40 -11.80 37.93
C CYS A 174 -8.13 -11.70 36.58
N LEU A 175 -7.52 -12.15 35.49
CA LEU A 175 -8.14 -12.12 34.15
C LEU A 175 -9.45 -12.91 34.11
N LYS A 176 -9.49 -14.09 34.73
CA LYS A 176 -10.71 -14.89 34.86
C LYS A 176 -11.83 -14.15 35.60
N LYS A 177 -11.51 -13.45 36.69
CA LYS A 177 -12.49 -12.66 37.45
C LYS A 177 -12.96 -11.39 36.72
N MET A 178 -12.14 -10.86 35.82
CA MET A 178 -12.50 -9.79 34.89
C MET A 178 -13.27 -10.30 33.67
N ASN A 179 -13.55 -11.60 33.59
CA ASN A 179 -14.17 -12.27 32.44
C ASN A 179 -13.39 -12.09 31.12
N ILE A 180 -12.06 -11.93 31.20
CA ILE A 180 -11.16 -11.89 30.05
C ILE A 180 -10.75 -13.32 29.75
N ARG A 181 -11.18 -13.88 28.61
CA ARG A 181 -11.00 -15.30 28.30
C ARG A 181 -10.04 -15.55 27.15
N SER A 182 -9.97 -14.63 26.19
CA SER A 182 -9.11 -14.75 25.00
C SER A 182 -8.11 -13.60 24.90
N LEU A 183 -7.12 -13.79 24.03
CA LEU A 183 -6.21 -12.72 23.63
C LEU A 183 -6.99 -11.53 23.03
N TYR A 184 -8.06 -11.82 22.28
CA TYR A 184 -8.99 -10.83 21.75
C TYR A 184 -9.60 -9.93 22.83
N ASP A 185 -10.08 -10.52 23.92
CA ASP A 185 -10.66 -9.78 25.05
C ASP A 185 -9.59 -8.92 25.74
N LEU A 186 -8.39 -9.46 25.90
CA LEU A 186 -7.29 -8.78 26.57
C LEU A 186 -6.83 -7.52 25.82
N LEU A 187 -6.82 -7.54 24.48
CA LEU A 187 -6.47 -6.37 23.66
C LEU A 187 -7.50 -5.24 23.71
N ARG A 188 -8.70 -5.50 24.22
CA ARG A 188 -9.75 -4.49 24.43
C ARG A 188 -9.66 -3.79 25.77
N VAL A 189 -8.81 -4.27 26.68
CA VAL A 189 -8.67 -3.70 28.03
C VAL A 189 -7.41 -2.85 28.09
N SER A 190 -7.54 -1.69 28.73
CA SER A 190 -6.43 -0.75 28.94
C SER A 190 -5.61 -1.11 30.19
N GLU A 191 -4.38 -0.62 30.25
CA GLU A 191 -3.50 -0.79 31.42
C GLU A 191 -4.13 -0.20 32.70
N ALA A 192 -4.82 0.92 32.57
CA ALA A 192 -5.49 1.59 33.68
C ALA A 192 -6.63 0.74 34.26
N GLU A 193 -7.44 0.09 33.41
CA GLU A 193 -8.54 -0.78 33.83
C GLU A 193 -8.02 -2.03 34.55
N LEU A 194 -6.91 -2.61 34.09
CA LEU A 194 -6.28 -3.73 34.77
C LEU A 194 -5.77 -3.33 36.16
N LEU A 195 -5.05 -2.21 36.28
CA LEU A 195 -4.54 -1.71 37.56
C LEU A 195 -5.63 -1.25 38.53
N ALA A 196 -6.76 -0.77 38.03
CA ALA A 196 -7.89 -0.34 38.86
C ALA A 196 -8.60 -1.52 39.55
N TYR A 197 -8.39 -2.75 39.08
CA TYR A 197 -9.08 -3.92 39.61
C TYR A 197 -8.48 -4.42 40.91
N LYS A 198 -9.35 -4.79 41.85
CA LYS A 198 -8.96 -5.24 43.19
C LYS A 198 -8.02 -6.45 43.12
N ASN A 199 -6.84 -6.31 43.75
CA ASN A 199 -5.78 -7.32 43.83
C ASN A 199 -4.98 -7.56 42.54
N PHE A 200 -5.19 -6.78 41.49
CA PHE A 200 -4.27 -6.74 40.35
C PHE A 200 -3.00 -5.97 40.75
N GLY A 201 -1.82 -6.45 40.37
CA GLY A 201 -0.54 -5.88 40.80
C GLY A 201 0.36 -5.54 39.62
N GLU A 202 1.33 -4.65 39.84
CA GLU A 202 2.28 -4.22 38.80
C GLU A 202 3.07 -5.38 38.19
N SER A 203 3.46 -6.38 38.98
CA SER A 203 4.14 -7.57 38.47
C SER A 203 3.29 -8.35 37.45
N SER A 204 1.98 -8.50 37.72
CA SER A 204 1.06 -9.16 36.78
C SER A 204 0.83 -8.33 35.52
N LEU A 205 0.89 -6.99 35.62
CA LEU A 205 0.83 -6.12 34.44
C LEU A 205 2.06 -6.32 33.54
N ILE A 206 3.25 -6.36 34.14
CA ILE A 206 4.52 -6.54 33.41
C ILE A 206 4.53 -7.90 32.70
N GLU A 207 4.11 -8.97 33.38
CA GLU A 207 3.97 -10.30 32.78
C GLU A 207 3.08 -10.28 31.52
N ILE A 208 1.90 -9.64 31.62
CA ILE A 208 0.97 -9.52 30.50
C ILE A 208 1.57 -8.69 29.35
N LYS A 209 2.22 -7.56 29.66
CA LYS A 209 2.86 -6.71 28.64
C LYS A 209 4.00 -7.44 27.94
N HIS A 210 4.80 -8.22 28.65
CA HIS A 210 5.86 -9.03 28.06
C HIS A 210 5.28 -10.10 27.13
N MET A 211 4.24 -10.82 27.55
CA MET A 211 3.56 -11.83 26.73
C MET A 211 3.00 -11.23 25.43
N LEU A 212 2.36 -10.06 25.52
CA LEU A 212 1.82 -9.36 24.36
C LEU A 212 2.92 -8.84 23.43
N THR A 213 3.97 -8.24 23.99
CA THR A 213 5.08 -7.67 23.21
C THR A 213 5.86 -8.75 22.46
N ALA A 214 6.05 -9.93 23.06
CA ALA A 214 6.68 -11.09 22.41
C ALA A 214 5.92 -11.56 21.16
N ARG A 215 4.65 -11.16 21.02
CA ARG A 215 3.75 -11.49 19.91
C ARG A 215 3.45 -10.28 19.01
N GLY A 216 4.14 -9.16 19.21
CA GLY A 216 3.92 -7.92 18.45
C GLY A 216 2.61 -7.21 18.79
N LEU A 217 1.96 -7.56 19.90
CA LEU A 217 0.68 -7.01 20.35
C LEU A 217 0.85 -6.08 21.55
N ARG A 218 -0.14 -5.22 21.79
CA ARG A 218 -0.15 -4.27 22.93
C ARG A 218 -1.52 -4.18 23.59
N LEU A 219 -1.56 -3.91 24.90
CA LEU A 219 -2.82 -3.64 25.62
C LEU A 219 -3.52 -2.42 25.03
N GLY A 220 -4.85 -2.48 24.93
CA GLY A 220 -5.65 -1.40 24.34
C GLY A 220 -5.50 -1.19 22.82
N GLN A 221 -4.63 -1.95 22.14
CA GLN A 221 -4.38 -1.80 20.69
C GLN A 221 -5.67 -1.89 19.87
N ARG A 222 -6.58 -2.80 20.23
CA ARG A 222 -7.82 -2.99 19.46
C ARG A 222 -8.80 -1.83 19.67
N LEU A 223 -8.81 -1.20 20.85
CA LEU A 223 -9.58 0.03 21.06
C LEU A 223 -9.02 1.18 20.22
N GLU A 224 -7.70 1.30 20.14
CA GLU A 224 -7.04 2.32 19.32
C GLU A 224 -7.28 2.11 17.83
N ASP A 225 -7.17 0.86 17.35
CA ASP A 225 -7.43 0.50 15.95
C ASP A 225 -8.89 0.79 15.57
N GLN A 226 -9.85 0.45 16.43
CA GLN A 226 -11.27 0.78 16.22
C GLN A 226 -11.50 2.29 16.15
N ARG A 227 -10.85 3.08 17.01
CA ARG A 227 -10.95 4.55 16.98
C ARG A 227 -10.32 5.13 15.72
N ARG A 228 -9.17 4.61 15.29
CA ARG A 228 -8.50 5.01 14.04
C ARG A 228 -9.38 4.69 12.84
N GLN A 229 -10.00 3.52 12.81
CA GLN A 229 -10.91 3.15 11.73
C GLN A 229 -12.13 4.08 11.72
N SER A 230 -12.79 4.29 12.85
CA SER A 230 -13.92 5.24 12.92
C SER A 230 -13.53 6.66 12.52
N ARG A 231 -12.32 7.12 12.90
CA ARG A 231 -11.80 8.42 12.43
C ARG A 231 -11.63 8.45 10.91
N ARG A 232 -11.15 7.36 10.29
CA ARG A 232 -11.05 7.26 8.83
C ARG A 232 -12.43 7.30 8.18
N ASP A 233 -13.38 6.52 8.67
CA ASP A 233 -14.75 6.46 8.14
C ASP A 233 -15.45 7.83 8.24
N ILE A 234 -15.26 8.54 9.36
CA ILE A 234 -15.75 9.91 9.56
C ILE A 234 -15.07 10.90 8.60
N PHE A 235 -13.75 10.78 8.43
CA PHE A 235 -13.02 11.65 7.51
C PHE A 235 -13.47 11.43 6.05
N GLU A 236 -13.70 10.18 5.66
CA GLU A 236 -14.17 9.82 4.32
C GLU A 236 -15.61 10.28 4.06
N SER A 237 -16.51 10.10 5.03
CA SER A 237 -17.90 10.57 4.90
C SER A 237 -18.03 12.09 4.85
N LEU A 238 -17.09 12.83 5.45
CA LEU A 238 -17.05 14.29 5.43
C LEU A 238 -16.22 14.85 4.28
N LYS A 239 -15.59 14.00 3.45
CA LYS A 239 -14.75 14.42 2.34
C LYS A 239 -15.58 15.19 1.30
N GLY A 240 -15.19 16.43 0.98
CA GLY A 240 -15.90 17.31 0.05
C GLY A 240 -17.04 18.15 0.67
N SER A 241 -17.30 18.02 1.98
CA SER A 241 -18.32 18.83 2.68
C SER A 241 -17.81 20.19 3.19
N GLY A 242 -16.51 20.46 3.06
CA GLY A 242 -15.85 21.66 3.63
C GLY A 242 -15.57 21.59 5.14
N LYS A 243 -16.04 20.55 5.84
CA LYS A 243 -15.84 20.35 7.29
C LYS A 243 -14.51 19.64 7.65
N GLU A 244 -13.71 19.24 6.66
CA GLU A 244 -12.42 18.54 6.86
C GLU A 244 -11.44 19.37 7.69
N ALA A 245 -11.42 20.70 7.49
CA ALA A 245 -10.56 21.60 8.25
C ALA A 245 -10.89 21.61 9.76
N ALA A 246 -12.15 21.39 10.11
CA ALA A 246 -12.58 21.34 11.51
C ALA A 246 -12.04 20.08 12.22
N LEU A 247 -11.94 18.94 11.52
CA LEU A 247 -11.43 17.68 12.10
C LEU A 247 -9.94 17.76 12.47
N ASN A 248 -9.15 18.50 11.68
CA ASN A 248 -7.72 18.66 11.92
C ASN A 248 -7.39 19.74 12.96
N LYS A 249 -8.38 20.52 13.41
CA LYS A 249 -8.18 21.56 14.41
C LYS A 249 -7.79 20.95 15.76
N SER A 250 -6.81 21.57 16.43
CA SER A 250 -6.39 21.14 17.76
C SER A 250 -7.49 21.43 18.78
N VAL A 251 -7.71 20.48 19.70
CA VAL A 251 -8.61 20.73 20.85
C VAL A 251 -8.06 21.78 21.81
N ALA A 252 -6.75 22.08 21.75
CA ALA A 252 -6.13 23.13 22.56
C ALA A 252 -6.57 24.54 22.16
N ASP A 253 -6.90 24.73 20.89
CA ASP A 253 -7.39 25.99 20.30
C ASP A 253 -8.88 26.23 20.55
N ILE A 254 -9.54 25.29 21.23
CA ILE A 254 -10.95 25.35 21.58
C ILE A 254 -11.07 25.74 23.04
N ASP A 255 -12.00 26.65 23.29
CA ASP A 255 -12.29 27.19 24.61
C ASP A 255 -13.09 26.20 25.45
N PHE A 256 -12.39 25.15 25.89
CA PHE A 256 -12.87 24.15 26.83
C PHE A 256 -12.49 24.47 28.27
N SER A 257 -13.39 24.18 29.19
CA SER A 257 -13.18 24.26 30.63
C SER A 257 -12.00 23.39 31.08
N VAL A 258 -11.39 23.75 32.20
CA VAL A 258 -10.24 23.03 32.77
C VAL A 258 -10.56 21.55 32.99
N ARG A 259 -11.81 21.23 33.33
CA ARG A 259 -12.28 19.84 33.53
C ARG A 259 -12.27 19.06 32.22
N VAL A 260 -12.83 19.63 31.15
CA VAL A 260 -12.82 19.01 29.82
C VAL A 260 -11.39 18.88 29.32
N ARG A 261 -10.59 19.94 29.37
CA ARG A 261 -9.18 19.91 28.92
C ARG A 261 -8.37 18.81 29.61
N LYS A 262 -8.52 18.69 30.94
CA LYS A 262 -7.83 17.64 31.71
C LYS A 262 -8.31 16.24 31.31
N ALA A 263 -9.59 16.06 31.04
CA ALA A 263 -10.12 14.78 30.56
C ALA A 263 -9.63 14.44 29.16
N LEU A 264 -9.65 15.40 28.23
CA LEU A 264 -9.10 15.22 26.87
C LEU A 264 -7.62 14.84 26.90
N GLN A 265 -6.83 15.49 27.76
CA GLN A 265 -5.42 15.16 27.95
C GLN A 265 -5.22 13.75 28.50
N LEU A 266 -6.01 13.33 29.49
CA LEU A 266 -5.94 11.97 30.05
C LEU A 266 -6.33 10.89 29.03
N LEU A 267 -7.21 11.22 28.10
CA LEU A 267 -7.62 10.34 27.00
C LEU A 267 -6.72 10.43 25.76
N GLY A 268 -5.68 11.28 25.79
CA GLY A 268 -4.76 11.48 24.67
C GLY A 268 -5.42 12.12 23.43
N ILE A 269 -6.51 12.86 23.61
CA ILE A 269 -7.25 13.51 22.52
C ILE A 269 -6.55 14.82 22.16
N GLN A 270 -6.05 14.94 20.92
CA GLN A 270 -5.29 16.10 20.46
C GLN A 270 -6.02 16.93 19.42
N THR A 271 -6.87 16.30 18.61
CA THR A 271 -7.61 16.94 17.51
C THR A 271 -9.11 16.74 17.65
N MET A 272 -9.89 17.57 16.97
CA MET A 272 -11.35 17.40 16.89
C MET A 272 -11.75 16.06 16.28
N GLY A 273 -11.00 15.57 15.28
CA GLY A 273 -11.21 14.23 14.73
C GLY A 273 -11.02 13.13 15.77
N ASP A 274 -10.06 13.28 16.69
CA ASP A 274 -9.87 12.32 17.78
C ASP A 274 -11.00 12.39 18.81
N LEU A 275 -11.63 13.57 18.98
CA LEU A 275 -12.75 13.77 19.90
C LEU A 275 -14.06 13.20 19.35
N VAL A 276 -14.36 13.43 18.07
CA VAL A 276 -15.55 12.91 17.37
C VAL A 276 -15.53 11.38 17.31
N ALA A 277 -14.35 10.76 17.20
CA ALA A 277 -14.21 9.31 17.23
C ALA A 277 -14.53 8.66 18.59
N ARG A 278 -14.77 9.45 19.64
CA ARG A 278 -15.12 8.99 21.00
C ARG A 278 -16.63 8.91 21.20
N THR A 279 -17.02 8.02 22.09
CA THR A 279 -18.42 7.91 22.54
C THR A 279 -18.61 8.67 23.85
N GLU A 280 -19.85 9.02 24.14
CA GLU A 280 -20.23 9.67 25.40
C GLU A 280 -19.78 8.86 26.62
N ALA A 281 -19.96 7.54 26.58
CA ALA A 281 -19.59 6.63 27.67
C ALA A 281 -18.08 6.66 27.95
N GLU A 282 -17.23 6.75 26.91
CA GLU A 282 -15.78 6.84 27.08
C GLU A 282 -15.36 8.14 27.77
N LEU A 283 -16.03 9.26 27.46
CA LEU A 283 -15.76 10.54 28.11
C LEU A 283 -16.24 10.54 29.57
N MET A 284 -17.42 10.00 29.83
CA MET A 284 -18.01 9.88 31.17
C MET A 284 -17.24 8.94 32.10
N GLY A 285 -16.45 8.02 31.55
CA GLY A 285 -15.58 7.14 32.33
C GLY A 285 -14.37 7.84 32.98
N VAL A 286 -14.05 9.08 32.58
CA VAL A 286 -12.91 9.82 33.11
C VAL A 286 -13.20 10.38 34.50
N LYS A 287 -12.28 10.14 35.45
CA LYS A 287 -12.39 10.67 36.82
C LYS A 287 -12.50 12.20 36.79
N ASN A 288 -13.54 12.73 37.44
CA ASN A 288 -13.90 14.15 37.50
C ASN A 288 -14.43 14.76 36.18
N PHE A 289 -14.80 13.92 35.20
CA PHE A 289 -15.65 14.32 34.08
C PHE A 289 -17.12 14.06 34.45
N GLY A 290 -18.03 14.95 34.05
CA GLY A 290 -19.44 14.84 34.43
C GLY A 290 -20.38 15.46 33.40
N ALA A 291 -21.69 15.38 33.65
CA ALA A 291 -22.73 15.76 32.69
C ALA A 291 -22.59 17.19 32.14
N THR A 292 -22.17 18.15 32.96
CA THR A 292 -21.96 19.55 32.50
C THR A 292 -20.79 19.67 31.52
N SER A 293 -19.71 18.92 31.74
CA SER A 293 -18.58 18.85 30.82
C SER A 293 -18.93 18.15 29.51
N LEU A 294 -19.84 17.18 29.55
CA LEU A 294 -20.32 16.52 28.34
C LEU A 294 -21.19 17.46 27.49
N VAL A 295 -22.12 18.19 28.10
CA VAL A 295 -22.94 19.19 27.40
C VAL A 295 -22.05 20.23 26.72
N GLU A 296 -21.05 20.72 27.44
CA GLU A 296 -20.04 21.64 26.90
C GLU A 296 -19.32 21.05 25.67
N VAL A 297 -18.89 19.78 25.72
CA VAL A 297 -18.27 19.09 24.58
C VAL A 297 -19.22 19.02 23.38
N ARG A 298 -20.48 18.65 23.59
CA ARG A 298 -21.50 18.58 22.53
C ARG A 298 -21.72 19.95 21.89
N GLU A 299 -21.97 20.98 22.69
CA GLU A 299 -22.20 22.34 22.19
C GLU A 299 -21.03 22.86 21.36
N ARG A 300 -19.79 22.62 21.81
CA ARG A 300 -18.60 23.00 21.06
C ARG A 300 -18.45 22.21 19.76
N LEU A 301 -18.74 20.91 19.75
CA LEU A 301 -18.70 20.11 18.52
C LEU A 301 -19.76 20.58 17.50
N THR A 302 -20.97 20.88 17.96
CA THR A 302 -22.07 21.36 17.10
C THR A 302 -21.74 22.72 16.45
N GLN A 303 -20.99 23.60 17.12
CA GLN A 303 -20.50 24.86 16.53
C GLN A 303 -19.60 24.64 15.30
N TYR A 304 -18.93 23.49 15.22
CA TYR A 304 -18.13 23.08 14.06
C TYR A 304 -18.89 22.12 13.14
N GLY A 305 -20.18 21.88 13.40
CA GLY A 305 -21.02 20.96 12.63
C GLY A 305 -20.57 19.50 12.75
N LEU A 306 -19.99 19.13 13.89
CA LEU A 306 -19.50 17.81 14.26
C LEU A 306 -20.32 17.25 15.44
N GLU A 307 -20.36 15.94 15.58
CA GLU A 307 -21.09 15.24 16.66
C GLU A 307 -20.24 14.09 17.21
N LEU A 308 -20.51 13.64 18.43
CA LEU A 308 -19.81 12.47 18.99
C LEU A 308 -20.30 11.20 18.30
N ARG A 309 -19.45 10.16 18.28
CA ARG A 309 -19.85 8.85 17.79
C ARG A 309 -20.97 8.28 18.67
N GLU A 310 -22.10 7.95 18.04
CA GLU A 310 -23.16 7.16 18.64
C GLU A 310 -22.88 5.67 18.48
N ILE A 311 -23.27 4.87 19.48
CA ILE A 311 -23.26 3.42 19.38
C ILE A 311 -24.69 3.03 18.99
N GLU A 312 -24.89 2.58 17.76
CA GLU A 312 -26.13 1.90 17.39
C GLU A 312 -26.21 0.60 18.20
N TYR A 313 -27.29 0.45 18.98
CA TYR A 313 -27.55 -0.74 19.81
C TYR A 313 -28.27 -1.82 19.00
#